data_AF-A0A3S1M816-F1
#
_entry.id   AF-A0A3S1M816-F1
#
_cell.length_a   1.000
_cell.length_b   1.000
_cell.length_c   1.000
_cell.angle_alpha   90.00
_cell.angle_beta   90.00
_cell.angle_gamma   90.00
#
_symmetry.space_group_name_H-M   'P 1'
#
loop_
_entity.id
_entity.type
_entity.pdbx_description
1 polymer ?
#
loop_
_entity_poly.entity_id
_entity_poly.type
_entity_poly.pdbx_seq_one_letter_code
_entity_poly.pdbx_strand_id
1 'polypeptide(L)'
;MSLVSDTVPLTDLDSFAENVISPSLSTIDGVAQVSIFGQQKYAVRIQIDPTALAARGISIDQLQAAIASANSNTPLGVLRNDKQQLTITANTQLDNAAGFSNLIIATKNGHPVRLGEVTRVVNSVQTTTTASWYDGTRAIIMAVQRQPDANTVDVVDKVKAMLPSFQDQ
;
A
#
# COMPACT_ATOMS: atom_id res chain seq x y z
N MET A 1 19.30 8.68 6.31
CA MET A 1 18.60 9.82 5.68
C MET A 1 17.16 9.85 6.15
N SER A 2 16.47 10.97 6.04
CA SER A 2 15.06 11.14 6.43
C SER A 2 14.26 11.72 5.26
N LEU A 3 13.00 11.31 5.14
CA LEU A 3 11.99 11.91 4.28
C LEU A 3 10.99 12.62 5.17
N VAL A 4 10.78 13.90 4.90
CA VAL A 4 9.83 14.79 5.59
C VAL A 4 9.06 15.58 4.54
N SER A 5 7.78 15.80 4.78
CA SER A 5 6.95 16.69 3.96
C SER A 5 5.80 17.24 4.79
N ASP A 6 5.49 18.51 4.59
CA ASP A 6 4.34 19.17 5.21
C ASP A 6 3.06 19.03 4.36
N THR A 7 3.21 18.69 3.08
CA THR A 7 2.10 18.65 2.10
C THR A 7 1.79 17.25 1.59
N VAL A 8 2.78 16.35 1.59
CA VAL A 8 2.61 14.96 1.13
C VAL A 8 2.28 14.06 2.32
N PRO A 9 1.21 13.25 2.24
CA PRO A 9 0.90 12.26 3.26
C PRO A 9 2.07 11.32 3.54
N LEU A 10 2.28 10.97 4.81
CA LEU A 10 3.36 10.02 5.18
C LEU A 10 3.23 8.66 4.50
N THR A 11 2.01 8.24 4.15
CA THR A 11 1.77 7.01 3.38
C THR A 11 2.39 7.05 1.99
N ASP A 12 2.38 8.21 1.36
CA ASP A 12 2.87 8.39 0.00
C ASP A 12 4.39 8.55 0.03
N LEU A 13 4.93 9.24 1.05
CA LEU A 13 6.37 9.25 1.33
C LEU A 13 6.92 7.86 1.64
N ASP A 14 6.20 7.06 2.43
CA ASP A 14 6.57 5.67 2.73
C ASP A 14 6.57 4.82 1.46
N SER A 15 5.54 4.95 0.62
CA SER A 15 5.47 4.27 -0.68
C SER A 15 6.62 4.68 -1.60
N PHE A 16 6.96 5.97 -1.64
CA PHE A 16 8.09 6.45 -2.44
C PHE A 16 9.44 5.93 -1.90
N ALA A 17 9.61 5.92 -0.58
CA ALA A 17 10.79 5.34 0.06
C ALA A 17 10.92 3.82 -0.23
N GLU A 18 9.82 3.06 -0.13
CA GLU A 18 9.78 1.61 -0.31
C GLU A 18 9.95 1.21 -1.79
N ASN A 19 9.26 1.89 -2.70
CA ASN A 19 9.14 1.45 -4.10
C ASN A 19 10.12 2.15 -5.06
N VAL A 20 10.66 3.31 -4.68
CA VAL A 20 11.57 4.10 -5.54
C VAL A 20 12.94 4.22 -4.90
N ILE A 21 13.06 4.90 -3.75
CA ILE A 21 14.37 5.23 -3.19
C ILE A 21 15.14 3.98 -2.75
N SER A 22 14.49 3.08 -2.00
CA SER A 22 15.15 1.89 -1.45
C SER A 22 15.69 0.97 -2.55
N PRO A 23 14.92 0.60 -3.59
CA PRO A 23 15.44 -0.15 -4.73
C PRO A 23 16.59 0.58 -5.44
N SER A 24 16.44 1.86 -5.74
CA SER A 24 17.48 2.64 -6.43
C SER A 24 18.79 2.69 -5.63
N LEU A 25 18.74 2.97 -4.33
CA LEU A 25 19.93 2.96 -3.47
C LEU A 25 20.54 1.56 -3.32
N SER A 26 19.73 0.51 -3.35
CA SER A 26 20.21 -0.88 -3.30
C SER A 26 20.98 -1.29 -4.57
N THR A 27 20.87 -0.53 -5.67
CA THR A 27 21.68 -0.76 -6.89
C THR A 27 23.09 -0.18 -6.80
N ILE A 28 23.38 0.66 -5.79
CA ILE A 28 24.69 1.28 -5.62
C ILE A 28 25.70 0.22 -5.15
N ASP A 29 26.81 0.11 -5.89
CA ASP A 29 27.90 -0.77 -5.51
C ASP A 29 28.45 -0.44 -4.12
N GLY A 30 28.59 -1.48 -3.28
CA GLY A 30 28.96 -1.37 -1.88
C GLY A 30 27.81 -1.17 -0.90
N VAL A 31 26.56 -1.02 -1.35
CA VAL A 31 25.36 -1.07 -0.49
C VAL A 31 24.96 -2.53 -0.26
N ALA A 32 24.70 -2.88 1.00
CA ALA A 32 24.23 -4.22 1.41
C ALA A 32 22.72 -4.25 1.61
N GLN A 33 22.18 -3.24 2.29
CA GLN A 33 20.76 -3.20 2.64
C GLN A 33 20.31 -1.76 2.85
N VAL A 34 19.05 -1.48 2.49
CA VAL A 34 18.35 -0.26 2.86
C VAL A 34 17.16 -0.62 3.75
N SER A 35 17.16 -0.14 4.99
CA SER A 35 16.09 -0.38 5.97
C SER A 35 15.24 0.86 6.16
N ILE A 36 13.93 0.69 6.25
CA ILE A 36 12.96 1.78 6.42
C ILE A 36 12.36 1.70 7.83
N PHE A 37 12.41 2.81 8.56
CA PHE A 37 11.91 2.94 9.92
C PHE A 37 10.79 3.97 10.01
N GLY A 38 9.83 3.69 10.89
CA GLY A 38 8.63 4.52 11.04
C GLY A 38 7.61 4.31 9.94
N GLN A 39 7.65 3.14 9.28
CA GLN A 39 6.86 2.84 8.10
C GLN A 39 5.39 3.21 8.28
N GLN A 40 4.82 3.83 7.26
CA GLN A 40 3.41 4.23 7.17
C GLN A 40 2.75 3.56 5.97
N LYS A 41 2.99 2.26 5.78
CA LYS A 41 2.46 1.49 4.66
C LYS A 41 0.95 1.60 4.62
N TYR A 42 0.42 2.19 3.54
CA TYR A 42 -1.00 2.41 3.37
C TYR A 42 -1.79 1.09 3.45
N ALA A 43 -2.92 1.11 4.14
CA ALA A 43 -3.86 0.01 4.22
C ALA A 43 -5.29 0.51 4.44
N VAL A 44 -6.25 -0.11 3.77
CA VAL A 44 -7.66 0.06 4.09
C VAL A 44 -7.99 -0.76 5.34
N ARG A 45 -8.46 -0.11 6.40
CA ARG A 45 -8.87 -0.77 7.64
C ARG A 45 -10.39 -0.86 7.70
N ILE A 46 -10.88 -2.09 7.80
CA ILE A 46 -12.30 -2.41 7.95
C ILE A 46 -12.55 -2.68 9.43
N GLN A 47 -13.24 -1.76 10.09
CA GLN A 47 -13.60 -1.86 11.49
C GLN A 47 -15.00 -2.46 11.58
N ILE A 48 -15.08 -3.66 12.14
CA ILE A 48 -16.31 -4.45 12.20
C ILE A 48 -17.17 -3.97 13.37
N ASP A 49 -18.47 -3.79 13.12
CA ASP A 49 -19.51 -3.69 14.15
C ASP A 49 -20.25 -5.03 14.24
N PRO A 50 -19.99 -5.85 15.28
CA PRO A 50 -20.63 -7.16 15.42
C PRO A 50 -22.15 -7.08 15.58
N THR A 51 -22.66 -6.00 16.17
CA THR A 51 -24.10 -5.80 16.37
C THR A 51 -24.78 -5.47 15.03
N ALA A 52 -24.17 -4.62 14.22
CA ALA A 52 -24.68 -4.30 12.88
C ALA A 52 -24.65 -5.52 11.94
N LEU A 53 -23.62 -6.36 12.03
CA LEU A 53 -23.54 -7.64 11.30
C LEU A 53 -24.64 -8.62 11.74
N ALA A 54 -24.81 -8.80 13.05
CA ALA A 54 -25.82 -9.70 13.61
C ALA A 54 -27.25 -9.26 13.22
N ALA A 55 -27.55 -7.95 13.25
CA ALA A 55 -28.83 -7.40 12.84
C ALA A 55 -29.17 -7.69 11.37
N ARG A 56 -28.16 -7.84 10.51
CA ARG A 56 -28.33 -8.23 9.09
C ARG A 56 -28.16 -9.74 8.84
N GLY A 57 -27.91 -10.52 9.89
CA GLY A 57 -27.67 -11.97 9.81
C GLY A 57 -26.50 -12.32 8.89
N ILE A 58 -25.39 -11.58 9.03
CA ILE A 58 -24.13 -11.77 8.30
C ILE A 58 -23.06 -12.22 9.31
N SER A 59 -22.36 -13.32 9.03
CA SER A 59 -21.25 -13.77 9.87
C SER A 59 -19.94 -13.08 9.49
N ILE A 60 -18.97 -13.07 10.42
CA ILE A 60 -17.63 -12.55 10.16
C ILE A 60 -16.94 -13.36 9.05
N ASP A 61 -17.15 -14.68 9.00
CA ASP A 61 -16.59 -15.53 7.95
C ASP A 61 -17.14 -15.18 6.57
N GLN A 62 -18.45 -14.91 6.47
CA GLN A 62 -19.08 -14.42 5.24
C GLN A 62 -18.50 -13.09 4.80
N LEU A 63 -18.29 -12.17 5.74
CA LEU A 63 -17.65 -10.88 5.48
C LEU A 63 -16.22 -11.06 4.93
N GLN A 64 -15.41 -11.91 5.58
CA GLN A 64 -14.03 -12.18 5.17
C GLN A 64 -13.98 -12.82 3.77
N ALA A 65 -14.87 -13.77 3.48
CA ALA A 65 -14.96 -14.40 2.16
C ALA A 65 -15.38 -13.41 1.06
N ALA A 66 -16.31 -12.50 1.37
CA ALA A 66 -16.73 -11.45 0.44
C ALA A 66 -15.57 -10.47 0.15
N ILE A 67 -14.83 -10.04 1.16
CA ILE A 67 -13.66 -9.16 1.00
C ILE A 67 -12.56 -9.86 0.17
N ALA A 68 -12.29 -11.15 0.46
CA ALA A 68 -11.26 -11.91 -0.25
C ALA A 68 -11.61 -12.13 -1.73
N SER A 69 -12.90 -12.34 -2.05
CA SER A 69 -13.34 -12.54 -3.44
C SER A 69 -13.43 -11.23 -4.24
N ALA A 70 -13.58 -10.10 -3.57
CA ALA A 70 -13.72 -8.78 -4.19
C ALA A 70 -12.46 -8.29 -4.91
N ASN A 71 -11.27 -8.65 -4.40
CA ASN A 71 -10.01 -8.08 -4.87
C ASN A 71 -9.20 -9.08 -5.71
N SER A 72 -9.87 -9.78 -6.63
CA SER A 72 -9.23 -10.74 -7.53
C SER A 72 -8.60 -10.04 -8.74
N ASN A 73 -7.38 -10.43 -9.11
CA ASN A 73 -6.68 -10.01 -10.34
C ASN A 73 -6.66 -11.16 -11.37
N THR A 74 -7.84 -11.68 -11.72
CA THR A 74 -7.98 -12.85 -12.59
C THR A 74 -7.95 -12.44 -14.08
N PRO A 75 -7.17 -13.11 -14.94
CA PRO A 75 -7.22 -12.91 -16.39
C PRO A 75 -8.61 -13.20 -16.95
N LEU A 76 -9.13 -12.29 -17.79
CA LEU A 76 -10.46 -12.42 -18.38
C LEU A 76 -10.45 -13.09 -19.77
N GLY A 77 -9.27 -13.40 -20.30
CA GLY A 77 -9.10 -14.04 -21.59
C GLY A 77 -9.02 -13.06 -22.76
N VAL A 78 -9.28 -13.57 -23.97
CA VAL A 78 -9.13 -12.82 -25.22
C VAL A 78 -10.34 -13.05 -26.12
N LEU A 79 -10.77 -12.02 -26.84
CA LEU A 79 -11.69 -12.12 -27.96
C LEU A 79 -10.87 -12.20 -29.24
N ARG A 80 -11.09 -13.23 -30.07
CA ARG A 80 -10.34 -13.41 -31.32
C ARG A 80 -11.30 -13.57 -32.50
N ASN A 81 -10.98 -12.92 -33.62
CA ASN A 81 -11.53 -13.21 -34.93
C ASN A 81 -10.36 -13.35 -35.95
N ASP A 82 -10.67 -13.60 -37.23
CA ASP A 82 -9.66 -13.84 -38.26
C ASP A 82 -8.70 -12.66 -38.51
N LYS A 83 -9.04 -11.45 -38.06
CA LYS A 83 -8.29 -10.23 -38.33
C LYS A 83 -7.60 -9.63 -37.10
N GLN A 84 -8.05 -9.96 -35.89
CA GLN A 84 -7.52 -9.39 -34.65
C GLN A 84 -7.76 -10.26 -33.43
N GLN A 85 -6.95 -10.02 -32.41
CA GLN A 85 -7.11 -10.53 -31.07
C GLN A 85 -7.12 -9.35 -30.08
N LEU A 86 -8.13 -9.31 -29.22
CA LEU A 86 -8.32 -8.29 -28.20
C LEU A 86 -8.24 -8.94 -26.82
N THR A 87 -7.33 -8.48 -25.98
CA THR A 87 -7.28 -8.91 -24.57
C THR A 87 -8.38 -8.22 -23.79
N ILE A 88 -9.19 -8.99 -23.07
CA ILE A 88 -10.21 -8.45 -22.17
C ILE A 88 -9.52 -8.05 -20.86
N THR A 89 -9.69 -6.79 -20.47
CA THR A 89 -9.19 -6.28 -19.18
C THR A 89 -10.34 -5.65 -18.41
N ALA A 90 -10.36 -5.86 -17.10
CA ALA A 90 -11.19 -5.10 -16.18
C ALA A 90 -10.34 -4.77 -14.95
N ASN A 91 -10.45 -3.54 -14.47
CA ASN A 91 -9.86 -3.19 -13.19
C ASN A 91 -10.85 -3.52 -12.08
N THR A 92 -10.70 -4.69 -11.48
CA THR A 92 -11.53 -5.18 -10.37
C THR A 92 -10.91 -4.90 -9.01
N GLN A 93 -9.72 -4.30 -8.97
CA GLN A 93 -9.03 -4.04 -7.71
C GLN A 93 -9.63 -2.85 -6.98
N LEU A 94 -9.85 -3.02 -5.68
CA LEU A 94 -10.26 -1.94 -4.79
C LEU A 94 -9.01 -1.43 -4.07
N ASP A 95 -8.69 -0.16 -4.25
CA ASP A 95 -7.46 0.47 -3.77
C ASP A 95 -7.68 1.38 -2.55
N ASN A 96 -8.93 1.77 -2.27
CA ASN A 96 -9.24 2.72 -1.22
C ASN A 96 -10.52 2.38 -0.45
N ALA A 97 -10.68 3.04 0.69
CA ALA A 97 -11.81 2.83 1.59
C ALA A 97 -13.17 3.09 0.92
N ALA A 98 -13.27 4.04 -0.01
CA ALA A 98 -14.52 4.29 -0.72
C ALA A 98 -14.86 3.13 -1.66
N GLY A 99 -13.86 2.57 -2.35
CA GLY A 99 -14.00 1.35 -3.15
C GLY A 99 -14.50 0.17 -2.30
N PHE A 100 -13.82 -0.11 -1.19
CA PHE A 100 -14.22 -1.16 -0.26
C PHE A 100 -15.59 -0.91 0.37
N SER A 101 -15.92 0.31 0.77
CA SER A 101 -17.21 0.65 1.38
C SER A 101 -18.39 0.29 0.48
N ASN A 102 -18.21 0.35 -0.84
CA ASN A 102 -19.23 0.03 -1.82
C ASN A 102 -19.33 -1.47 -2.14
N LEU A 103 -18.43 -2.30 -1.63
CA LEU A 103 -18.43 -3.73 -1.87
C LEU A 103 -19.73 -4.37 -1.37
N ILE A 104 -20.41 -5.13 -2.23
CA ILE A 104 -21.57 -5.92 -1.85
C ILE A 104 -21.09 -7.19 -1.14
N ILE A 105 -21.53 -7.39 0.09
CA ILE A 105 -21.07 -8.50 0.94
C ILE A 105 -22.13 -9.59 1.12
N ALA A 106 -23.40 -9.25 0.88
CA ALA A 106 -24.52 -10.18 0.95
C ALA A 106 -25.71 -9.64 0.14
N THR A 107 -26.63 -10.52 -0.21
CA THR A 107 -27.95 -10.15 -0.74
C THR A 107 -29.02 -10.75 0.16
N LYS A 108 -29.91 -9.93 0.71
CA LYS A 108 -31.00 -10.36 1.59
C LYS A 108 -32.32 -9.85 1.01
N ASN A 109 -33.28 -10.74 0.78
CA ASN A 109 -34.60 -10.39 0.23
C ASN A 109 -34.53 -9.56 -1.07
N GLY A 110 -33.54 -9.82 -1.93
CA GLY A 110 -33.32 -9.07 -3.18
C GLY A 110 -32.61 -7.73 -3.01
N HIS A 111 -32.28 -7.31 -1.78
CA HIS A 111 -31.53 -6.09 -1.51
C HIS A 111 -30.05 -6.40 -1.26
N PRO A 112 -29.12 -5.78 -2.00
CA PRO A 112 -27.69 -5.91 -1.72
C PRO A 112 -27.34 -5.15 -0.45
N VAL A 113 -26.52 -5.76 0.40
CA VAL A 113 -25.94 -5.13 1.60
C VAL A 113 -24.50 -4.77 1.30
N ARG A 114 -24.14 -3.50 1.45
CA ARG A 114 -22.77 -3.02 1.23
C ARG A 114 -21.92 -3.10 2.50
N LEU A 115 -20.61 -3.21 2.33
CA LEU A 115 -19.64 -3.29 3.41
C LEU A 115 -19.73 -2.08 4.35
N GLY A 116 -19.84 -0.87 3.80
CA GLY A 116 -19.94 0.37 4.59
C GLY A 116 -21.23 0.50 5.39
N GLU A 117 -22.25 -0.32 5.13
CA GLU A 117 -23.49 -0.30 5.89
C GLU A 117 -23.38 -1.04 7.24
N VAL A 118 -22.43 -1.97 7.35
CA VAL A 118 -22.19 -2.82 8.53
C VAL A 118 -20.82 -2.60 9.17
N THR A 119 -19.92 -1.86 8.51
CA THR A 119 -18.56 -1.63 8.99
C THR A 119 -18.13 -0.18 8.77
N ARG A 120 -17.13 0.26 9.53
CA ARG A 120 -16.43 1.52 9.27
C ARG A 120 -15.16 1.22 8.47
N VAL A 121 -15.16 1.62 7.21
CA VAL A 121 -14.02 1.44 6.29
C VAL A 121 -13.23 2.74 6.20
N VAL A 122 -11.93 2.70 6.51
CA VAL A 122 -11.08 3.90 6.51
C VAL A 122 -9.75 3.69 5.83
N ASN A 123 -9.29 4.72 5.12
CA ASN A 123 -7.92 4.84 4.66
C ASN A 123 -7.02 5.01 5.88
N SER A 124 -6.01 4.17 6.01
CA SER A 124 -5.14 4.16 7.18
C SER A 124 -3.81 3.50 6.82
N VAL A 125 -3.10 3.01 7.83
CA VAL A 125 -1.83 2.30 7.71
C VAL A 125 -1.96 0.88 8.25
N GLN A 126 -1.09 -0.01 7.75
CA GLN A 126 -1.04 -1.41 8.16
C GLN A 126 -0.84 -1.52 9.67
N THR A 127 0.08 -0.74 10.22
CA THR A 127 0.37 -0.66 11.64
C THR A 127 0.38 0.79 12.13
N THR A 128 -0.30 1.05 13.25
CA THR A 128 -0.34 2.36 13.91
C THR A 128 0.59 2.43 15.11
N THR A 129 1.34 1.36 15.39
CA THR A 129 2.23 1.25 16.56
C THR A 129 3.67 1.64 16.26
N THR A 130 3.99 1.97 15.02
CA THR A 130 5.32 2.39 14.58
C THR A 130 5.32 3.84 14.10
N ALA A 131 6.40 4.53 14.41
CA ALA A 131 6.55 5.95 14.15
C ALA A 131 8.02 6.35 14.22
N SER A 132 8.41 7.31 13.39
CA SER A 132 9.73 7.94 13.43
C SER A 132 9.59 9.46 13.34
N TRP A 133 10.58 10.16 13.88
CA TRP A 133 10.65 11.62 13.88
C TRP A 133 12.05 12.09 13.48
N TYR A 134 12.11 13.23 12.82
CA TYR A 134 13.32 13.98 12.52
C TYR A 134 13.09 15.43 12.92
N ASP A 135 13.92 15.96 13.82
CA ASP A 135 13.81 17.32 14.38
C ASP A 135 12.41 17.71 14.86
N GLY A 136 11.71 16.76 15.50
CA GLY A 136 10.35 16.95 16.04
C GLY A 136 9.22 16.72 15.04
N THR A 137 9.51 16.60 13.75
CA THR A 137 8.52 16.35 12.69
C THR A 137 8.45 14.86 12.36
N ARG A 138 7.24 14.35 12.10
CA ARG A 138 7.06 12.96 11.67
C ARG A 138 7.81 12.70 10.36
N ALA A 139 8.54 11.60 10.29
CA ALA A 139 9.43 11.31 9.17
C ALA A 139 9.48 9.82 8.87
N ILE A 140 9.82 9.48 7.63
CA ILE A 140 10.28 8.14 7.26
C ILE A 140 11.81 8.15 7.30
N ILE A 141 12.41 7.27 8.08
CA ILE A 141 13.88 7.20 8.22
C ILE A 141 14.40 6.04 7.41
N MET A 142 15.42 6.27 6.59
CA MET A 142 16.10 5.23 5.83
C MET A 142 17.54 5.08 6.30
N ALA A 143 17.90 3.85 6.67
CA ALA A 143 19.27 3.46 7.00
C ALA A 143 19.88 2.68 5.85
N VAL A 144 21.01 3.16 5.34
CA VAL A 144 21.78 2.48 4.29
C VAL A 144 22.95 1.78 4.97
N GLN A 145 22.99 0.46 4.87
CA GLN A 145 24.07 -0.36 5.38
C GLN A 145 25.01 -0.72 4.25
N ARG A 146 26.32 -0.46 4.44
CA ARG A 146 27.36 -0.87 3.49
C ARG A 146 27.69 -2.36 3.61
N GLN A 147 28.25 -2.93 2.55
CA GLN A 147 28.87 -4.25 2.58
C GLN A 147 30.16 -4.23 3.42
N PRO A 148 30.54 -5.33 4.12
CA PRO A 148 31.70 -5.38 5.01
C PRO A 148 33.01 -4.87 4.40
N ASP A 149 33.25 -5.15 3.11
CA ASP A 149 34.49 -4.79 2.40
C ASP A 149 34.39 -3.50 1.57
N ALA A 150 33.22 -2.83 1.56
CA ALA A 150 33.01 -1.62 0.78
C ALA A 150 33.62 -0.38 1.44
N ASN A 151 34.18 0.52 0.62
CA ASN A 151 34.67 1.81 1.09
C ASN A 151 33.50 2.71 1.52
N THR A 152 33.44 3.04 2.81
CA THR A 152 32.35 3.83 3.38
C THR A 152 32.22 5.22 2.75
N VAL A 153 33.35 5.89 2.45
CA VAL A 153 33.33 7.25 1.90
C VAL A 153 32.76 7.23 0.49
N ASP A 154 33.22 6.31 -0.35
CA ASP A 154 32.73 6.13 -1.72
C ASP A 154 31.23 5.79 -1.75
N VAL A 155 30.76 4.91 -0.86
CA VAL A 155 29.32 4.59 -0.73
C VAL A 155 28.53 5.84 -0.33
N VAL A 156 29.01 6.63 0.63
CA VAL A 156 28.35 7.87 1.06
C VAL A 156 28.28 8.88 -0.09
N ASP A 157 29.34 9.03 -0.86
CA ASP A 157 29.40 9.96 -2.00
C ASP A 157 28.44 9.54 -3.11
N LYS A 158 28.41 8.25 -3.46
CA LYS A 158 27.46 7.67 -4.44
C LYS A 158 26.01 7.84 -4.00
N VAL A 159 25.71 7.57 -2.73
CA VAL A 159 24.36 7.77 -2.17
C VAL A 159 23.95 9.24 -2.25
N LYS A 160 24.82 10.16 -1.82
CA LYS A 160 24.56 11.61 -1.90
C LYS A 160 24.37 12.09 -3.34
N ALA A 161 25.14 11.56 -4.28
CA ALA A 161 25.01 11.90 -5.70
C ALA A 161 23.66 11.48 -6.31
N MET A 162 23.03 10.44 -5.77
CA MET A 162 21.71 9.98 -6.21
C MET A 162 20.55 10.82 -5.64
N LEU A 163 20.71 11.41 -4.45
CA LEU A 163 19.63 12.10 -3.75
C LEU A 163 18.89 13.18 -4.58
N PRO A 164 19.57 14.03 -5.38
CA PRO A 164 18.88 15.03 -6.21
C PRO A 164 17.85 14.42 -7.17
N SER A 165 18.12 13.22 -7.71
CA SER A 165 17.20 12.55 -8.66
C SER A 165 15.83 12.20 -8.05
N PHE A 166 15.74 12.13 -6.72
CA PHE A 166 14.49 11.88 -6.00
C PHE A 166 13.78 13.16 -5.56
N GLN A 167 14.48 14.30 -5.54
CA GLN A 167 13.88 15.59 -5.18
C GLN A 167 13.12 16.24 -6.34
N ASP A 168 13.49 15.87 -7.57
CA ASP A 168 12.90 16.40 -8.81
C ASP A 168 11.62 15.64 -9.24
N GLN A 169 11.14 14.69 -8.44
CA GLN A 169 9.93 13.88 -8.67
C GLN A 169 8.84 14.23 -7.67
#